data_AF-A0A924FGU3-F1
#
_entry.id   AF-A0A924FGU3-F1
#
_cell.length_a   1.000
_cell.length_b   1.000
_cell.length_c   1.000
_cell.angle_alpha   90.00
_cell.angle_beta   90.00
_cell.angle_gamma   90.00
#
_symmetry.space_group_name_H-M   'P 1'
#
loop_
_entity.id
_entity.type
_entity.pdbx_description
1 polymer ?
#
loop_
_entity_poly.entity_id
_entity_poly.type
_entity_poly.pdbx_seq_one_letter_code
_entity_poly.pdbx_strand_id
1 'polypeptide(L)'
;TTVDLGAPGVAINSTTAFNTYSSYNGTSMATPHVTGAAALYASTYPGSTAAAIKSAILSSTTPTASLAGKCVTGGRLNIGSF
;
A
#
# COMPACT_ATOMS: atom_id res chain seq x y z
N THR A 1 -6.56 -2.36 16.60
CA THR A 1 -5.68 -1.31 16.03
C THR A 1 -6.55 -0.38 15.19
N THR A 2 -6.09 0.83 14.84
CA THR A 2 -6.80 1.74 13.91
C THR A 2 -6.15 1.83 12.53
N VAL A 3 -5.05 1.10 12.32
CA VAL A 3 -4.29 1.01 11.06
C VAL A 3 -4.56 -0.34 10.40
N ASP A 4 -4.88 -0.34 9.10
CA ASP A 4 -5.26 -1.53 8.33
C ASP A 4 -4.05 -2.41 7.93
N LEU A 5 -3.04 -1.84 7.26
CA LEU A 5 -1.85 -2.54 6.76
C LEU A 5 -0.61 -1.63 6.74
N GLY A 6 0.58 -2.23 6.58
CA GLY A 6 1.83 -1.49 6.31
C GLY A 6 2.16 -1.43 4.82
N ALA A 7 2.97 -0.46 4.40
CA ALA A 7 3.53 -0.34 3.05
C ALA A 7 4.90 0.36 3.08
N PRO A 8 5.74 0.26 2.02
CA PRO A 8 7.05 0.90 1.98
C PRO A 8 6.95 2.43 2.14
N GLY A 9 7.57 2.97 3.19
CA GLY A 9 7.53 4.41 3.51
C GLY A 9 8.86 4.99 3.98
N VAL A 10 9.97 4.26 3.84
CA VAL A 10 11.31 4.71 4.23
C VAL A 10 12.23 4.57 3.03
N ALA A 11 13.07 5.59 2.79
CA ALA A 11 13.96 5.71 1.65
C ALA A 11 13.23 5.56 0.30
N ILE A 12 12.06 6.20 0.18
CA ILE A 12 11.24 6.14 -1.04
C ILE A 12 11.71 7.24 -1.99
N ASN A 13 12.43 6.82 -3.03
CA ASN A 13 12.85 7.70 -4.12
C ASN A 13 11.65 7.97 -5.05
N SER A 14 11.32 9.23 -5.26
CA SER A 14 10.24 9.65 -6.15
C SER A 14 10.56 10.99 -6.80
N THR A 15 9.71 11.41 -7.74
CA THR A 15 9.83 12.68 -8.45
C THR A 15 9.62 13.87 -7.52
N THR A 16 10.38 14.92 -7.76
CA THR A 16 10.21 16.25 -7.17
C THR A 16 10.15 17.30 -8.28
N ALA A 17 9.79 18.53 -7.92
CA ALA A 17 9.69 19.62 -8.89
C ALA A 17 10.99 19.81 -9.70
N PHE A 18 10.90 20.45 -10.85
CA PHE A 18 12.05 20.80 -11.70
C PHE A 18 12.82 19.59 -12.27
N ASN A 19 12.12 18.51 -12.64
CA ASN A 19 12.71 17.30 -13.23
C ASN A 19 13.79 16.65 -12.34
N THR A 20 13.54 16.64 -11.03
CA THR A 20 14.45 16.07 -10.03
C THR A 20 13.82 14.86 -9.35
N TYR A 21 14.65 14.14 -8.59
CA TYR A 21 14.24 13.01 -7.75
C TYR A 21 14.81 13.21 -6.36
N SER A 22 14.06 12.80 -5.34
CA SER A 22 14.52 12.81 -3.96
C SER A 22 13.94 11.63 -3.19
N SER A 23 14.64 11.24 -2.12
CA SER A 23 14.23 10.14 -1.24
C SER A 23 13.63 10.67 0.05
N TYR A 24 12.36 10.36 0.29
CA TYR A 24 11.63 10.79 1.49
C TYR A 24 11.21 9.62 2.37
N ASN A 25 10.87 9.97 3.62
CA ASN A 25 10.40 9.05 4.65
C ASN A 25 9.05 9.53 5.19
N GLY A 26 8.17 8.59 5.51
CA GLY A 26 6.93 8.87 6.20
C GLY A 26 5.78 8.00 5.72
N THR A 27 4.69 8.02 6.49
CA THR A 27 3.42 7.40 6.07
C THR A 27 2.89 8.05 4.80
N SER A 28 3.19 9.33 4.55
CA SER A 28 2.92 10.01 3.27
C SER A 28 3.58 9.33 2.06
N MET A 29 4.67 8.57 2.24
CA MET A 29 5.31 7.79 1.18
C MET A 29 4.77 6.35 1.12
N ALA A 30 4.27 5.82 2.23
CA ALA A 30 3.57 4.53 2.27
C ALA A 30 2.20 4.58 1.58
N THR A 31 1.43 5.65 1.81
CA THR A 31 0.09 5.86 1.22
C THR A 31 0.05 5.72 -0.30
N PRO A 32 0.91 6.39 -1.10
CA PRO A 32 0.84 6.30 -2.56
C PRO A 32 1.14 4.89 -3.11
N HIS A 33 1.89 4.05 -2.39
CA HIS A 33 2.03 2.64 -2.76
C HIS A 33 0.69 1.90 -2.67
N VAL A 34 -0.08 2.13 -1.61
CA VAL A 34 -1.42 1.53 -1.43
C VAL A 34 -2.40 2.11 -2.44
N THR A 35 -2.34 3.42 -2.72
CA THR A 35 -3.15 4.06 -3.77
C THR A 35 -2.85 3.47 -5.15
N GLY A 36 -1.58 3.25 -5.49
CA GLY A 36 -1.18 2.59 -6.73
C GLY A 36 -1.69 1.15 -6.82
N ALA A 37 -1.64 0.39 -5.73
CA ALA A 37 -2.21 -0.95 -5.67
C ALA A 37 -3.73 -0.97 -5.89
N ALA A 38 -4.45 -0.02 -5.30
CA ALA A 38 -5.90 0.13 -5.52
C ALA A 38 -6.22 0.49 -6.98
N ALA A 39 -5.43 1.39 -7.59
CA ALA A 39 -5.57 1.74 -9.00
C ALA A 39 -5.27 0.54 -9.91
N LEU A 40 -4.23 -0.25 -9.60
CA LEU A 40 -3.91 -1.47 -10.33
C LEU A 40 -5.07 -2.47 -10.27
N TYR A 41 -5.59 -2.77 -9.08
CA TYR A 41 -6.74 -3.66 -8.93
C TYR A 41 -7.96 -3.15 -9.70
N ALA A 42 -8.28 -1.86 -9.58
CA ALA A 42 -9.41 -1.28 -10.31
C ALA A 42 -9.24 -1.39 -11.83
N SER A 43 -8.01 -1.32 -12.34
CA SER A 43 -7.71 -1.46 -13.77
C SER A 43 -7.85 -2.90 -14.27
N THR A 44 -7.55 -3.89 -13.44
CA THR A 44 -7.66 -5.32 -13.80
C THR A 44 -9.05 -5.90 -13.52
N TYR A 45 -9.82 -5.27 -12.64
CA TYR A 45 -11.20 -5.66 -12.30
C TYR A 45 -12.19 -4.48 -12.47
N PRO A 46 -12.47 -4.04 -13.71
CA PRO A 46 -13.38 -2.92 -13.97
C PRO A 46 -14.75 -3.12 -13.32
N GLY A 47 -15.28 -2.05 -12.70
CA GLY A 47 -16.58 -2.08 -12.01
C GLY A 47 -16.52 -2.57 -10.55
N SER A 48 -15.34 -2.93 -10.04
CA SER A 48 -15.17 -3.26 -8.62
C SER A 48 -15.58 -2.11 -7.71
N THR A 49 -16.31 -2.42 -6.64
CA THR A 49 -16.67 -1.43 -5.62
C THR A 49 -15.46 -1.11 -4.74
N ALA A 50 -15.47 0.05 -4.08
CA ALA A 50 -14.42 0.42 -3.13
C ALA A 50 -14.25 -0.63 -2.02
N ALA A 51 -15.34 -1.26 -1.58
CA ALA A 51 -15.31 -2.32 -0.58
C ALA A 51 -14.61 -3.58 -1.12
N ALA A 52 -14.87 -3.98 -2.37
CA ALA A 52 -14.19 -5.10 -3.01
C ALA A 52 -12.69 -4.85 -3.15
N ILE A 53 -12.30 -3.65 -3.61
CA ILE A 53 -10.88 -3.24 -3.73
C ILE A 53 -10.19 -3.29 -2.37
N LYS A 54 -10.81 -2.69 -1.33
CA LYS A 54 -10.26 -2.73 0.04
C LYS A 54 -10.11 -4.18 0.52
N SER A 55 -11.14 -5.01 0.34
CA SER A 55 -11.09 -6.41 0.77
C SER A 55 -9.94 -7.17 0.12
N ALA A 56 -9.77 -7.04 -1.21
CA ALA A 56 -8.71 -7.72 -1.95
C ALA A 56 -7.31 -7.29 -1.49
N ILE A 57 -7.10 -6.00 -1.23
CA ILE A 57 -5.82 -5.49 -0.72
C ILE A 57 -5.52 -6.00 0.70
N LEU A 58 -6.52 -6.06 1.58
CA LEU A 58 -6.31 -6.49 2.96
C LEU A 58 -6.12 -8.00 3.08
N SER A 59 -6.79 -8.80 2.25
CA SER A 59 -6.68 -10.27 2.29
C SER A 59 -5.41 -10.83 1.64
N SER A 60 -4.67 -10.00 0.90
CA SER A 60 -3.52 -10.40 0.09
C SER A 60 -2.17 -10.01 0.71
N THR A 61 -2.16 -9.30 1.82
CA THR A 61 -0.94 -8.80 2.47
C THR A 61 0.05 -9.93 2.79
N THR A 62 1.36 -9.62 2.76
CA THR A 62 2.39 -10.54 3.23
C THR A 62 2.59 -10.37 4.74
N PRO A 63 2.40 -11.43 5.55
CA PRO A 63 2.71 -11.37 6.98
C PRO A 63 4.12 -10.85 7.22
N THR A 64 4.25 -9.86 8.09
CA THR A 64 5.54 -9.22 8.37
C THR A 64 5.70 -9.10 9.87
N ALA A 65 6.70 -9.79 10.44
CA ALA A 65 6.86 -9.92 11.89
C ALA A 65 6.86 -8.57 12.64
N SER A 66 7.44 -7.52 12.06
CA SER A 66 7.48 -6.18 12.66
C SER A 66 6.13 -5.46 12.72
N LEU A 67 5.12 -5.95 11.98
CA LEU A 67 3.76 -5.42 11.91
C LEU A 67 2.74 -6.25 12.71
N ALA A 68 3.12 -7.44 13.19
CA ALA A 68 2.27 -8.29 14.01
C ALA A 68 1.75 -7.51 15.24
N GLY A 69 0.42 -7.49 15.41
CA GLY A 69 -0.25 -6.74 16.48
C GLY A 69 -0.27 -5.20 16.34
N LYS A 70 0.33 -4.63 15.29
CA LYS A 70 0.40 -3.17 15.07
C LYS A 70 -0.58 -2.65 14.03
N CYS A 71 -1.04 -3.50 13.11
CA CYS A 71 -2.12 -3.22 12.17
C CYS A 71 -3.10 -4.39 12.09
N VAL A 72 -4.27 -4.19 11.48
CA VAL A 72 -5.34 -5.20 11.40
C VAL A 72 -4.85 -6.47 10.71
N THR A 73 -4.13 -6.32 9.60
CA THR A 73 -3.62 -7.45 8.81
C THR A 73 -2.37 -8.09 9.40
N GLY A 74 -1.63 -7.37 10.26
CA GLY A 74 -0.26 -7.76 10.65
C GLY A 74 0.71 -7.85 9.45
N GLY A 75 0.34 -7.30 8.30
CA GLY A 75 0.99 -7.56 7.02
C GLY A 75 1.35 -6.29 6.25
N ARG A 76 2.28 -6.47 5.32
CA ARG A 76 2.69 -5.46 4.34
C ARG A 76 1.93 -5.66 3.04
N LEU A 77 1.61 -4.55 2.36
CA LEU A 77 1.05 -4.54 1.01
C LEU A 77 1.80 -5.51 0.08
N ASN A 78 1.04 -6.33 -0.64
CA ASN A 78 1.51 -7.24 -1.69
C ASN A 78 0.51 -7.19 -2.85
N ILE A 79 1.02 -6.92 -4.05
CA ILE A 79 0.22 -6.79 -5.28
C ILE A 79 0.26 -8.03 -6.17
N GLY A 80 1.09 -9.02 -5.84
CA GLY A 80 1.21 -10.27 -6.61
C GLY A 80 0.23 -11.35 -6.16
N SER A 81 -0.63 -11.05 -5.20
CA SER A 81 -1.49 -12.00 -4.48
C SER A 81 -2.98 -11.63 -4.54
N PHE A 82 -3.36 -10.70 -5.42
CA PHE A 82 -4.75 -10.36 -5.76
C PHE A 82 -4.94 -10.18 -7.27
#